data_AF-A0A7V0MHK4-F1
#
_entry.id   AF-A0A7V0MHK4-F1
#
_cell.length_a   1.000
_cell.length_b   1.000
_cell.length_c   1.000
_cell.angle_alpha   90.00
_cell.angle_beta   90.00
_cell.angle_gamma   90.00
#
_symmetry.space_group_name_H-M   'P 1'
#
loop_
_entity.id
_entity.type
_entity.pdbx_description
1 polymer ?
#
loop_
_entity_poly.entity_id
_entity_poly.type
_entity_poly.pdbx_seq_one_letter_code
_entity_poly.pdbx_strand_id
1 'polypeptide(L)'
;MKILIAPWGWPGMYKKSRYKFNANEPLTSNTSTGVLKKLLDPDHTILIFPDSLAVYNPQSYNAQTYEDLVNSLKDFLFEHYVSNPAWMPDFNQKKDSMLISPNVGTFVDKDTKRRLNIEGKLSDYYYWIFYNLSCLILNIALNSKDITLILDTSHGINFMSYLTFSALYNIGAALELLRHENVKLKIYNADPYVEVAKYLEINLVRELTPKIQLIKKHETGKFLPFNADMEKFSDRGKFQKLSKEISEIFRQYEKTYSDVFLPFLGSFSQGVVNGIVHFFPEDSSEIENKVCDIFNSN
;
A
#
# COMPACT_ATOMS: atom_id res chain seq x y z
N MET A 1 3.96 18.87 3.38
CA MET A 1 4.25 17.78 2.44
C MET A 1 2.95 17.14 1.96
N LYS A 2 2.86 16.81 0.68
CA LYS A 2 1.73 16.13 0.02
C LYS A 2 2.22 14.84 -0.61
N ILE A 3 1.58 13.72 -0.29
CA ILE A 3 1.87 12.41 -0.87
C ILE A 3 0.60 11.94 -1.56
N LEU A 4 0.67 11.69 -2.88
CA LEU A 4 -0.42 11.12 -3.67
C LEU A 4 -0.26 9.61 -3.74
N ILE A 5 -1.29 8.86 -3.35
CA ILE A 5 -1.34 7.41 -3.38
C ILE A 5 -2.51 7.00 -4.27
N ALA A 6 -2.29 6.10 -5.22
CA ALA A 6 -3.33 5.65 -6.13
C ALA A 6 -3.22 4.15 -6.43
N PRO A 7 -4.15 3.32 -5.94
CA PRO A 7 -4.32 1.96 -6.44
C PRO A 7 -4.90 1.96 -7.84
N TRP A 8 -4.26 1.23 -8.75
CA TRP A 8 -4.68 1.04 -10.14
C TRP A 8 -4.92 -0.44 -10.41
N GLY A 9 -6.05 -0.75 -11.05
CA GLY A 9 -6.29 -2.03 -11.71
C GLY A 9 -5.53 -2.14 -13.03
N TRP A 10 -6.14 -2.75 -14.05
CA TRP A 10 -5.51 -2.92 -15.37
C TRP A 10 -5.60 -1.63 -16.21
N PRO A 11 -4.47 -0.92 -16.44
CA PRO A 11 -4.52 0.37 -17.14
C PRO A 11 -4.90 0.23 -18.62
N GLY A 12 -4.63 -0.92 -19.24
CA GLY A 12 -5.00 -1.17 -20.64
C GLY A 12 -6.50 -1.05 -20.95
N MET A 13 -7.37 -1.01 -19.93
CA MET A 13 -8.82 -0.77 -20.09
C MET A 13 -9.21 0.71 -20.00
N TYR A 14 -8.31 1.58 -19.53
CA TYR A 14 -8.62 2.98 -19.30
C TYR A 14 -8.66 3.75 -20.62
N LYS A 15 -9.73 4.50 -20.82
CA LYS A 15 -9.91 5.34 -22.01
C LYS A 15 -9.50 6.78 -21.68
N LYS A 16 -8.86 7.42 -22.66
CA LYS A 16 -8.56 8.85 -22.61
C LYS A 16 -9.85 9.64 -22.41
N SER A 17 -9.89 10.43 -21.35
CA SER A 17 -11.08 11.16 -20.90
C SER A 17 -10.72 12.60 -20.57
N ARG A 18 -11.73 13.48 -20.51
CA ARG A 18 -11.56 14.83 -19.98
C ARG A 18 -11.99 14.83 -18.52
N TYR A 19 -11.13 15.29 -17.63
CA TYR A 19 -11.41 15.39 -16.21
C TYR A 19 -11.50 16.83 -15.78
N LYS A 20 -12.46 17.14 -14.91
CA LYS A 20 -12.62 18.45 -14.30
C LYS A 20 -12.33 18.35 -12.80
N PHE A 21 -11.64 19.35 -12.25
CA PHE A 21 -11.25 19.36 -10.84
C PHE A 21 -11.22 20.80 -10.31
N ASN A 22 -11.90 21.07 -9.19
CA ASN A 22 -11.93 22.38 -8.51
C ASN A 22 -12.21 23.56 -9.45
N ALA A 23 -13.25 23.46 -10.27
CA ALA A 23 -13.68 24.49 -11.23
C ALA A 23 -12.65 24.88 -12.31
N ASN A 24 -11.52 24.17 -12.43
CA ASN A 24 -10.58 24.37 -13.52
C ASN A 24 -11.17 23.91 -14.87
N GLU A 25 -10.53 24.35 -15.95
CA GLU A 25 -10.83 23.83 -17.29
C GLU A 25 -10.56 22.32 -17.37
N PRO A 26 -11.43 21.53 -18.06
CA PRO A 26 -11.24 20.10 -18.13
C PRO A 26 -9.93 19.72 -18.81
N LEU A 27 -9.11 18.93 -18.13
CA LEU A 27 -7.84 18.41 -18.63
C LEU A 27 -8.01 17.02 -19.21
N THR A 28 -7.37 16.77 -20.36
CA THR A 28 -7.40 15.46 -20.98
C THR A 28 -6.30 14.56 -20.41
N SER A 29 -6.67 13.37 -19.96
CA SER A 29 -5.76 12.38 -19.37
C SER A 29 -6.35 10.97 -19.53
N ASN A 30 -5.49 9.95 -19.45
CA ASN A 30 -5.93 8.56 -19.34
C ASN A 30 -6.38 8.21 -17.91
N THR A 31 -5.95 8.99 -16.91
CA THR A 31 -6.30 8.76 -15.49
C THR A 31 -6.62 10.06 -14.76
N SER A 32 -7.50 9.96 -13.76
CA SER A 32 -7.74 11.02 -12.78
C SER A 32 -6.49 11.30 -11.94
N THR A 33 -5.70 10.27 -11.66
CA THR A 33 -4.47 10.40 -10.87
C THR A 33 -3.47 11.32 -11.55
N GLY A 34 -3.31 11.23 -12.88
CA GLY A 34 -2.45 12.14 -13.63
C GLY A 34 -2.90 13.60 -13.55
N VAL A 35 -4.22 13.83 -13.51
CA VAL A 35 -4.80 15.18 -13.34
C VAL A 35 -4.59 15.69 -11.92
N LEU A 36 -4.77 14.82 -10.91
CA LEU A 36 -4.47 15.15 -9.52
C LEU A 36 -2.99 15.46 -9.31
N LYS A 37 -2.07 14.68 -9.90
CA LYS A 37 -0.62 14.96 -9.83
C LYS A 37 -0.30 16.33 -10.40
N LYS A 38 -0.85 16.66 -11.59
CA LYS A 38 -0.62 17.95 -12.24
C LYS A 38 -1.18 19.14 -11.46
N LEU A 39 -2.38 19.02 -10.89
CA LEU A 39 -3.09 20.14 -10.28
C LEU A 39 -2.82 20.31 -8.78
N LEU A 40 -2.55 19.22 -8.07
CA LEU A 40 -2.22 19.26 -6.64
C LEU A 40 -0.73 19.38 -6.36
N ASP A 41 0.10 19.06 -7.36
CA ASP A 41 1.57 19.08 -7.31
C ASP A 41 2.10 18.40 -6.04
N PRO A 42 1.90 17.08 -5.89
CA PRO A 42 2.38 16.35 -4.73
C PRO A 42 3.90 16.20 -4.76
N ASP A 43 4.52 16.27 -3.58
CA ASP A 43 5.97 16.07 -3.41
C ASP A 43 6.37 14.65 -3.86
N HIS A 44 5.51 13.67 -3.54
CA HIS A 44 5.70 12.26 -3.86
C HIS A 44 4.42 11.62 -4.39
N THR A 45 4.55 10.68 -5.33
CA THR A 45 3.45 9.86 -5.85
C THR A 45 3.78 8.37 -5.68
N ILE A 46 2.84 7.60 -5.15
CA ILE A 46 2.94 6.15 -4.96
C ILE A 46 1.81 5.50 -5.74
N LEU A 47 2.15 4.72 -6.76
CA LEU A 47 1.20 3.92 -7.52
C LEU A 47 1.21 2.48 -7.01
N ILE A 48 0.03 1.89 -6.83
CA ILE A 48 -0.12 0.52 -6.34
C ILE A 48 -0.82 -0.30 -7.41
N PHE A 49 -0.17 -1.36 -7.89
CA PHE A 49 -0.71 -2.27 -8.90
C PHE A 49 -0.82 -3.68 -8.35
N PRO A 50 -1.85 -4.47 -8.73
CA PRO A 50 -1.92 -5.86 -8.31
C PRO A 50 -1.01 -6.74 -9.18
N ASP A 51 -0.37 -7.74 -8.56
CA ASP A 51 0.43 -8.76 -9.25
C ASP A 51 -0.36 -9.57 -10.29
N SER A 52 -1.69 -9.62 -10.15
CA SER A 52 -2.61 -10.20 -11.14
C SER A 52 -2.47 -9.63 -12.55
N LEU A 53 -1.90 -8.42 -12.71
CA LEU A 53 -1.62 -7.86 -14.02
C LEU A 53 -0.53 -8.63 -14.79
N ALA A 54 0.22 -9.51 -14.13
CA ALA A 54 1.15 -10.42 -14.78
C ALA A 54 0.47 -11.26 -15.88
N VAL A 55 -0.84 -11.52 -15.80
CA VAL A 55 -1.59 -12.21 -16.86
C VAL A 55 -1.50 -11.50 -18.22
N TYR A 56 -1.25 -10.18 -18.25
CA TYR A 56 -1.15 -9.38 -19.46
C TYR A 56 0.28 -9.23 -19.99
N ASN A 57 1.32 -9.55 -19.20
CA ASN A 57 2.72 -9.47 -19.61
C ASN A 57 3.36 -10.85 -19.73
N PRO A 58 3.80 -11.31 -20.92
CA PRO A 58 4.38 -12.64 -21.10
C PRO A 58 5.61 -12.90 -20.23
N GLN A 59 6.43 -11.88 -19.97
CA GLN A 59 7.61 -12.04 -19.12
C GLN A 59 7.22 -12.30 -17.66
N SER A 60 6.35 -11.45 -17.09
CA SER A 60 5.85 -11.62 -15.72
C SER A 60 5.04 -12.91 -15.55
N TYR A 61 4.26 -13.30 -16.55
CA TYR A 61 3.48 -14.54 -16.54
C TYR A 61 4.35 -15.79 -16.45
N ASN A 62 5.55 -15.77 -17.04
CA ASN A 62 6.48 -16.89 -17.08
C ASN A 62 7.62 -16.77 -16.05
N ALA A 63 7.52 -15.81 -15.12
CA ALA A 63 8.50 -15.60 -14.07
C ALA A 63 8.66 -16.85 -13.20
N GLN A 64 9.90 -17.15 -12.80
CA GLN A 64 10.22 -18.33 -11.98
C GLN A 64 10.19 -18.02 -10.48
N THR A 65 10.38 -16.75 -10.12
CA THR A 65 10.32 -16.26 -8.74
C THR A 65 9.30 -15.11 -8.62
N TYR A 66 8.84 -14.84 -7.41
CA TYR A 66 7.95 -13.70 -7.16
C TYR A 66 8.67 -12.37 -7.42
N GLU A 67 9.95 -12.29 -7.08
CA GLU A 67 10.79 -11.13 -7.37
C GLU A 67 10.89 -10.85 -8.87
N ASP A 68 11.15 -11.87 -9.71
CA ASP A 68 11.17 -11.72 -11.17
C ASP A 68 9.82 -11.25 -11.73
N LEU A 69 8.72 -11.76 -11.17
CA LEU A 69 7.37 -11.34 -11.53
C LEU A 69 7.19 -9.85 -11.23
N VAL A 70 7.52 -9.43 -10.00
CA VAL A 70 7.36 -8.05 -9.55
C VAL A 70 8.21 -7.10 -10.40
N ASN A 71 9.49 -7.43 -10.63
CA ASN A 71 10.40 -6.58 -11.38
C ASN A 71 9.98 -6.44 -12.84
N SER A 72 9.73 -7.55 -13.53
CA SER A 72 9.27 -7.53 -14.93
C SER A 72 7.91 -6.84 -15.09
N LEU A 73 7.03 -6.91 -14.09
CA LEU A 73 5.74 -6.24 -14.13
C LEU A 73 5.89 -4.72 -13.91
N LYS A 74 6.78 -4.29 -13.01
CA LYS A 74 7.10 -2.87 -12.83
C LYS A 74 7.65 -2.26 -14.11
N ASP A 75 8.60 -2.94 -14.75
CA ASP A 75 9.21 -2.48 -16.00
C ASP A 75 8.16 -2.31 -17.09
N PHE A 76 7.33 -3.35 -17.29
CA PHE A 76 6.22 -3.31 -18.25
C PHE A 76 5.23 -2.17 -17.98
N LEU A 77 4.78 -2.02 -16.73
CA LEU A 77 3.84 -0.95 -16.37
C LEU A 77 4.45 0.43 -16.55
N PHE A 78 5.74 0.58 -16.27
CA PHE A 78 6.46 1.83 -16.46
C PHE A 78 6.59 2.18 -17.94
N GLU A 79 7.10 1.26 -18.75
CA GLU A 79 7.34 1.48 -20.18
C GLU A 79 6.04 1.76 -20.95
N HIS A 80 4.96 1.02 -20.66
CA HIS A 80 3.73 1.12 -21.44
C HIS A 80 2.75 2.20 -20.95
N TYR A 81 2.78 2.55 -19.66
CA TYR A 81 1.79 3.44 -19.07
C TYR A 81 2.43 4.59 -18.30
N VAL A 82 3.18 4.32 -17.24
CA VAL A 82 3.58 5.36 -16.26
C VAL A 82 4.58 6.37 -16.84
N SER A 83 5.47 5.94 -17.75
CA SER A 83 6.44 6.84 -18.40
C SER A 83 5.80 7.84 -19.38
N ASN A 84 4.54 7.61 -19.78
CA ASN A 84 3.83 8.45 -20.73
C ASN A 84 3.07 9.58 -20.00
N PRO A 85 3.35 10.86 -20.30
CA PRO A 85 2.68 12.00 -19.66
C PRO A 85 1.16 12.05 -19.81
N ALA A 86 0.59 11.35 -20.79
CA ALA A 86 -0.86 11.20 -20.93
C ALA A 86 -1.51 10.40 -19.79
N TRP A 87 -0.72 9.54 -19.12
CA TRP A 87 -1.15 8.72 -17.99
C TRP A 87 -0.70 9.30 -16.67
N MET A 88 0.57 9.71 -16.61
CA MET A 88 1.20 10.23 -15.41
C MET A 88 2.22 11.32 -15.77
N PRO A 89 1.85 12.61 -15.68
CA PRO A 89 2.77 13.69 -15.98
C PRO A 89 3.89 13.75 -14.93
N ASP A 90 5.13 13.97 -15.38
CA ASP A 90 6.29 14.21 -14.51
C ASP A 90 6.54 13.14 -13.44
N PHE A 91 6.28 11.87 -13.77
CA PHE A 91 6.66 10.75 -12.91
C PHE A 91 8.18 10.62 -12.85
N ASN A 92 8.75 10.74 -11.65
CA ASN A 92 10.19 10.68 -11.45
C ASN A 92 10.51 9.51 -10.52
N GLN A 93 11.11 8.44 -11.07
CA GLN A 93 11.45 7.22 -10.32
C GLN A 93 12.39 7.45 -9.11
N LYS A 94 13.08 8.61 -9.02
CA LYS A 94 13.89 8.95 -7.83
C LYS A 94 13.05 9.44 -6.65
N LYS A 95 11.85 9.98 -6.90
CA LYS A 95 10.95 10.56 -5.89
C LYS A 95 9.65 9.77 -5.74
N ASP A 96 9.14 9.26 -6.84
CA ASP A 96 7.87 8.55 -6.96
C ASP A 96 8.12 7.04 -6.91
N SER A 97 7.12 6.27 -6.50
CA SER A 97 7.26 4.83 -6.29
C SER A 97 6.16 4.02 -6.96
N MET A 98 6.50 2.82 -7.40
CA MET A 98 5.56 1.82 -7.89
C MET A 98 5.64 0.57 -6.99
N LEU A 99 4.49 0.20 -6.44
CA LEU A 99 4.32 -0.99 -5.61
C LEU A 99 3.52 -2.04 -6.38
N ILE A 100 3.97 -3.30 -6.33
CA ILE A 100 3.22 -4.45 -6.83
C ILE A 100 2.70 -5.22 -5.62
N SER A 101 1.39 -5.21 -5.43
CA SER A 101 0.73 -5.80 -4.27
C SER A 101 0.18 -7.20 -4.57
N PRO A 102 0.18 -8.11 -3.58
CA PRO A 102 -0.42 -9.43 -3.73
C PRO A 102 -1.93 -9.33 -3.94
N ASN A 103 -2.45 -10.12 -4.89
CA ASN A 103 -3.88 -10.22 -5.19
C ASN A 103 -4.37 -11.68 -5.01
N VAL A 104 -5.68 -11.90 -5.06
CA VAL A 104 -6.28 -13.23 -5.00
C VAL A 104 -7.38 -13.34 -6.05
N GLY A 105 -7.37 -14.42 -6.82
CA GLY A 105 -8.42 -14.70 -7.79
C GLY A 105 -7.95 -15.43 -9.05
N THR A 106 -8.89 -15.60 -9.98
CA THR A 106 -8.63 -16.11 -11.33
C THR A 106 -8.72 -14.98 -12.33
N PHE A 107 -7.66 -14.77 -13.09
CA PHE A 107 -7.53 -13.71 -14.07
C PHE A 107 -7.30 -14.32 -15.45
N VAL A 108 -7.95 -13.76 -16.47
CA VAL A 108 -7.85 -14.26 -17.83
C VAL A 108 -7.63 -13.10 -18.78
N ASP A 109 -6.55 -13.18 -19.56
CA ASP A 109 -6.35 -12.34 -20.73
C ASP A 109 -7.21 -12.89 -21.87
N LYS A 110 -8.21 -12.10 -22.31
CA LYS A 110 -9.16 -12.54 -23.34
C LYS A 110 -8.53 -12.70 -24.71
N ASP A 111 -7.45 -11.96 -24.97
CA ASP A 111 -6.81 -11.90 -26.28
C ASP A 111 -5.83 -13.05 -26.44
N THR A 112 -4.97 -13.27 -25.43
CA THR A 112 -3.97 -14.35 -25.48
C THR A 112 -4.47 -15.66 -24.87
N LYS A 113 -5.65 -15.68 -24.25
CA LYS A 113 -6.20 -16.81 -23.47
C LYS A 113 -5.32 -17.28 -22.31
N ARG A 114 -4.38 -16.44 -21.83
CA ARG A 114 -3.59 -16.74 -20.64
C ARG A 114 -4.50 -16.72 -19.42
N ARG A 115 -4.27 -17.66 -18.50
CA ARG A 115 -5.03 -17.77 -17.26
C ARG A 115 -4.06 -17.82 -16.08
N LEU A 116 -4.21 -16.88 -15.17
CA LEU A 116 -3.43 -16.78 -13.95
C LEU A 116 -4.36 -17.02 -12.76
N ASN A 117 -4.06 -18.04 -11.95
CA ASN A 117 -4.72 -18.27 -10.69
C ASN A 117 -3.77 -17.85 -9.57
N ILE A 118 -4.17 -16.87 -8.76
CA ILE A 118 -3.41 -16.44 -7.59
C ILE A 118 -4.17 -16.86 -6.35
N GLU A 119 -3.53 -17.70 -5.55
CA GLU A 119 -4.07 -18.23 -4.30
C GLU A 119 -3.40 -17.54 -3.12
N GLY A 120 -4.19 -17.15 -2.13
CA GLY A 120 -3.72 -16.44 -0.95
C GLY A 120 -4.89 -15.96 -0.10
N LYS A 121 -4.60 -15.15 0.92
CA LYS A 121 -5.65 -14.51 1.72
C LYS A 121 -5.81 -13.06 1.26
N LEU A 122 -7.05 -12.61 1.19
CA LEU A 122 -7.35 -11.21 0.87
C LEU A 122 -6.68 -10.22 1.85
N SER A 123 -6.50 -10.65 3.11
CA SER A 123 -5.81 -9.88 4.14
C SER A 123 -4.34 -9.63 3.83
N ASP A 124 -3.71 -10.45 3.00
CA ASP A 124 -2.29 -10.32 2.67
C ASP A 124 -2.03 -9.01 1.93
N TYR A 125 -2.97 -8.58 1.06
CA TYR A 125 -2.94 -7.26 0.45
C TYR A 125 -2.86 -6.13 1.49
N TYR A 126 -3.72 -6.18 2.52
CA TYR A 126 -3.78 -5.13 3.54
C TYR A 126 -2.46 -5.05 4.31
N TYR A 127 -1.96 -6.17 4.83
CA TYR A 127 -0.73 -6.17 5.62
C TYR A 127 0.49 -5.80 4.77
N TRP A 128 0.55 -6.28 3.53
CA TRP A 128 1.63 -5.96 2.60
C TRP A 128 1.66 -4.46 2.26
N ILE A 129 0.50 -3.87 1.94
CA ILE A 129 0.41 -2.43 1.65
C ILE A 129 0.63 -1.59 2.89
N PHE A 130 0.09 -1.98 4.04
CA PHE A 130 0.33 -1.29 5.30
C PHE A 130 1.82 -1.22 5.62
N TYR A 131 2.54 -2.33 5.51
CA TYR A 131 3.98 -2.37 5.72
C TYR A 131 4.75 -1.48 4.72
N ASN A 132 4.57 -1.71 3.42
CA ASN A 132 5.32 -0.99 2.38
C ASN A 132 5.04 0.52 2.39
N LEU A 133 3.77 0.93 2.58
CA LEU A 133 3.44 2.34 2.71
C LEU A 133 3.99 2.95 4.01
N SER A 134 4.02 2.19 5.11
CA SER A 134 4.61 2.68 6.37
C SER A 134 6.09 3.00 6.17
N CYS A 135 6.88 2.08 5.61
CA CYS A 135 8.29 2.30 5.33
C CYS A 135 8.53 3.49 4.39
N LEU A 136 7.81 3.55 3.27
CA LEU A 136 7.96 4.65 2.31
C LEU A 136 7.57 6.00 2.92
N ILE A 137 6.39 6.08 3.56
CA ILE A 137 5.89 7.34 4.11
C ILE A 137 6.76 7.80 5.29
N LEU A 138 7.22 6.90 6.17
CA LEU A 138 8.15 7.26 7.24
C LEU A 138 9.44 7.85 6.68
N ASN A 139 10.05 7.19 5.70
CA ASN A 139 11.28 7.68 5.06
C ASN A 139 11.09 9.04 4.38
N ILE A 140 9.97 9.23 3.70
CA ILE A 140 9.64 10.47 3.00
C ILE A 140 9.31 11.60 3.99
N ALA A 141 8.53 11.31 5.03
CA ALA A 141 7.88 12.31 5.85
C ALA A 141 8.56 12.56 7.21
N LEU A 142 9.64 11.84 7.54
CA LEU A 142 10.33 11.87 8.84
C LEU A 142 10.59 13.29 9.37
N ASN A 143 10.94 14.22 8.49
CA ASN A 143 11.30 15.60 8.84
C ASN A 143 10.22 16.64 8.53
N SER A 144 9.05 16.22 8.04
CA SER A 144 7.95 17.13 7.71
C SER A 144 7.11 17.45 8.95
N LYS A 145 6.59 18.67 9.10
CA LYS A 145 5.64 18.99 10.19
C LYS A 145 4.19 18.71 9.81
N ASP A 146 3.81 19.12 8.59
CA ASP A 146 2.47 18.95 8.05
C ASP A 146 2.48 17.92 6.91
N ILE A 147 1.62 16.91 7.02
CA ILE A 147 1.51 15.82 6.03
C ILE A 147 0.08 15.77 5.52
N THR A 148 -0.08 15.85 4.19
CA THR A 148 -1.35 15.56 3.51
C THR A 148 -1.19 14.30 2.68
N LEU A 149 -1.81 13.22 3.15
CA LEU A 149 -1.98 11.99 2.39
C LEU A 149 -3.18 12.18 1.46
N ILE A 150 -2.99 11.92 0.18
CA ILE A 150 -4.01 12.07 -0.85
C ILE A 150 -4.25 10.69 -1.46
N LEU A 151 -5.44 10.13 -1.32
CA LEU A 151 -5.82 8.86 -1.90
C LEU A 151 -6.74 9.08 -3.10
N ASP A 152 -6.33 8.64 -4.29
CA ASP A 152 -7.20 8.56 -5.46
C ASP A 152 -7.78 7.14 -5.58
N THR A 153 -9.09 6.98 -5.36
CA THR A 153 -9.75 5.67 -5.41
C THR A 153 -10.31 5.29 -6.77
N SER A 154 -10.20 6.18 -7.78
CA SER A 154 -10.94 6.09 -9.04
C SER A 154 -10.61 4.85 -9.88
N HIS A 155 -9.37 4.38 -9.80
CA HIS A 155 -8.84 3.30 -10.66
C HIS A 155 -8.58 2.01 -9.89
N GLY A 156 -8.81 2.00 -8.57
CA GLY A 156 -8.62 0.83 -7.74
C GLY A 156 -9.73 -0.20 -7.99
N ILE A 157 -9.38 -1.48 -7.99
CA ILE A 157 -10.33 -2.56 -8.24
C ILE A 157 -10.72 -3.26 -6.93
N ASN A 158 -11.99 -3.64 -6.84
CA ASN A 158 -12.54 -4.45 -5.74
C ASN A 158 -12.18 -3.89 -4.35
N PHE A 159 -11.38 -4.62 -3.59
CA PHE A 159 -10.99 -4.33 -2.21
C PHE A 159 -9.82 -3.34 -2.09
N MET A 160 -9.08 -3.07 -3.17
CA MET A 160 -7.82 -2.32 -3.12
C MET A 160 -7.99 -0.91 -2.54
N SER A 161 -8.97 -0.16 -3.06
CA SER A 161 -9.25 1.21 -2.61
C SER A 161 -9.60 1.26 -1.12
N TYR A 162 -10.45 0.34 -0.66
CA TYR A 162 -10.86 0.28 0.74
C TYR A 162 -9.71 -0.15 1.67
N LEU A 163 -8.96 -1.19 1.31
CA LEU A 163 -7.86 -1.67 2.14
C LEU A 163 -6.67 -0.70 2.15
N THR A 164 -6.40 0.00 1.04
CA THR A 164 -5.41 1.09 1.00
C THR A 164 -5.86 2.27 1.87
N PHE A 165 -7.15 2.65 1.80
CA PHE A 165 -7.70 3.66 2.70
C PHE A 165 -7.51 3.27 4.17
N SER A 166 -7.86 2.03 4.53
CA SER A 166 -7.70 1.53 5.91
C SER A 166 -6.24 1.59 6.36
N ALA A 167 -5.31 1.16 5.51
CA ALA A 167 -3.88 1.23 5.78
C ALA A 167 -3.41 2.68 5.98
N LEU A 168 -3.75 3.59 5.06
CA LEU A 168 -3.39 5.01 5.15
C LEU A 168 -3.99 5.71 6.36
N TYR A 169 -5.21 5.34 6.77
CA TYR A 169 -5.82 5.87 7.99
C TYR A 169 -4.99 5.49 9.21
N ASN A 170 -4.60 4.21 9.33
CA ASN A 170 -3.80 3.73 10.46
C ASN A 170 -2.37 4.31 10.45
N ILE A 171 -1.74 4.42 9.28
CA ILE A 171 -0.43 5.07 9.11
C ILE A 171 -0.52 6.54 9.52
N GLY A 172 -1.52 7.27 9.00
CA GLY A 172 -1.73 8.68 9.33
C GLY A 172 -1.99 8.91 10.83
N ALA A 173 -2.70 7.99 11.48
CA ALA A 173 -2.94 8.04 12.91
C ALA A 173 -1.64 7.81 13.72
N ALA A 174 -0.80 6.87 13.30
CA ALA A 174 0.51 6.65 13.91
C ALA A 174 1.45 7.86 13.74
N LEU A 175 1.43 8.50 12.56
CA LEU A 175 2.20 9.72 12.28
C LEU A 175 1.77 10.89 13.18
N GLU A 176 0.47 11.08 13.39
CA GLU A 176 -0.04 12.14 14.26
C GLU A 176 0.50 12.02 15.69
N LEU A 177 0.60 10.79 16.23
CA LEU A 177 1.20 10.52 17.53
C LEU A 177 2.71 10.85 17.59
N LEU A 178 3.42 10.64 16.49
CA LEU A 178 4.88 10.57 16.44
C LEU A 178 5.61 11.87 16.12
N ARG A 179 4.91 13.03 15.99
CA ARG A 179 5.46 14.42 15.85
C ARG A 179 4.88 15.26 14.69
N HIS A 180 3.72 14.92 14.14
CA HIS A 180 3.13 15.73 13.06
C HIS A 180 1.94 16.56 13.55
N GLU A 181 2.13 17.88 13.66
CA GLU A 181 1.14 18.83 14.18
C GLU A 181 -0.17 18.79 13.36
N ASN A 182 -0.11 18.48 12.06
CA ASN A 182 -1.30 18.29 11.21
C ASN A 182 -1.11 17.18 10.16
N VAL A 183 -1.65 15.99 10.45
CA VAL A 183 -1.84 14.93 9.43
C VAL A 183 -3.25 15.01 8.85
N LYS A 184 -3.37 15.12 7.53
CA LYS A 184 -4.64 15.10 6.81
C LYS A 184 -4.68 13.95 5.82
N LEU A 185 -5.83 13.30 5.70
CA LEU A 185 -6.13 12.34 4.66
C LEU A 185 -7.26 12.90 3.79
N LYS A 186 -6.98 13.12 2.50
CA LYS A 186 -7.95 13.54 1.49
C LYS A 186 -8.21 12.40 0.52
N ILE A 187 -9.47 12.08 0.30
CA ILE A 187 -9.90 10.98 -0.57
C ILE A 187 -10.60 11.58 -1.77
N TYR A 188 -10.10 11.28 -2.97
CA TYR A 188 -10.68 11.71 -4.24
C TYR A 188 -11.20 10.52 -5.03
N ASN A 189 -12.30 10.75 -5.76
CA ASN A 189 -12.85 9.78 -6.68
C ASN A 189 -13.45 10.51 -7.88
N ALA A 190 -13.08 10.08 -9.08
CA ALA A 190 -13.67 10.57 -10.32
C ALA A 190 -15.06 9.95 -10.55
N ASP A 191 -15.92 10.70 -11.22
CA ASP A 191 -17.19 10.17 -11.72
C ASP A 191 -16.95 8.90 -12.56
N PRO A 192 -17.87 7.93 -12.53
CA PRO A 192 -17.74 6.71 -13.31
C PRO A 192 -17.63 7.04 -14.80
N TYR A 193 -16.75 6.34 -15.49
CA TYR A 193 -16.57 6.54 -16.93
C TYR A 193 -17.85 6.20 -17.69
N VAL A 194 -18.37 7.17 -18.45
CA VAL A 194 -19.45 6.97 -19.42
C VAL A 194 -19.03 7.63 -20.73
N GLU A 195 -19.13 6.91 -21.84
CA GLU A 195 -18.59 7.35 -23.16
C GLU A 195 -19.24 8.64 -23.68
N VAL A 196 -20.47 8.95 -23.24
CA VAL A 196 -21.20 10.17 -23.63
C VAL A 196 -20.90 11.37 -22.74
N ALA A 197 -20.16 11.21 -21.65
CA ALA A 197 -19.88 12.29 -20.71
C ALA A 197 -18.91 13.31 -21.33
N LYS A 198 -19.25 14.61 -21.27
CA LYS A 198 -18.38 15.69 -21.75
C LYS A 198 -17.06 15.76 -20.96
N TYR A 199 -17.15 15.49 -19.67
CA TYR A 199 -16.04 15.37 -18.74
C TYR A 199 -16.47 14.52 -17.53
N LEU A 200 -15.49 14.02 -16.77
CA LEU A 200 -15.65 13.34 -15.49
C LEU A 200 -15.18 14.28 -14.37
N GLU A 201 -16.02 14.61 -13.40
CA GLU A 201 -15.58 15.43 -12.26
C GLU A 201 -14.74 14.57 -11.31
N ILE A 202 -13.63 15.12 -10.81
CA ILE A 202 -12.85 14.52 -9.73
C ILE A 202 -13.33 15.13 -8.42
N ASN A 203 -14.02 14.34 -7.61
CA ASN A 203 -14.68 14.82 -6.40
C ASN A 203 -13.80 14.57 -5.17
N LEU A 204 -13.70 15.55 -4.27
CA LEU A 204 -13.24 15.31 -2.90
C LEU A 204 -14.36 14.56 -2.16
N VAL A 205 -14.18 13.26 -1.98
CA VAL A 205 -15.17 12.41 -1.30
C VAL A 205 -15.15 12.68 0.19
N ARG A 206 -13.94 12.79 0.77
CA ARG A 206 -13.77 12.99 2.22
C ARG A 206 -12.44 13.63 2.52
N GLU A 207 -12.44 14.56 3.47
CA GLU A 207 -11.24 15.04 4.17
C GLU A 207 -11.39 14.68 5.65
N LEU A 208 -10.34 14.11 6.23
CA LEU A 208 -10.32 13.74 7.63
C LEU A 208 -8.92 13.88 8.23
N THR A 209 -8.87 14.06 9.55
CA THR A 209 -7.66 13.96 10.34
C THR A 209 -7.64 12.55 10.95
N PRO A 210 -6.75 11.66 10.51
CA PRO A 210 -6.64 10.34 11.11
C PRO A 210 -6.35 10.47 12.59
N LYS A 211 -7.05 9.69 13.41
CA LYS A 211 -6.86 9.66 14.86
C LYS A 211 -6.63 8.25 15.31
N ILE A 212 -5.70 8.07 16.24
CA ILE A 212 -5.48 6.78 16.87
C ILE A 212 -6.78 6.31 17.50
N GLN A 213 -7.22 5.14 17.07
CA GLN A 213 -8.16 4.37 17.84
C GLN A 213 -7.34 3.59 18.86
N LEU A 214 -7.55 3.90 20.14
CA LEU A 214 -6.89 3.18 21.21
C LEU A 214 -7.17 1.68 21.03
N ILE A 215 -6.10 0.89 20.96
CA ILE A 215 -6.18 -0.56 20.78
C ILE A 215 -7.04 -1.10 21.93
N LYS A 216 -8.25 -1.56 21.59
CA LYS A 216 -9.06 -2.32 22.55
C LYS A 216 -8.29 -3.60 22.86
N LYS A 217 -8.10 -3.86 24.15
CA LYS A 217 -7.47 -5.04 24.77
C LYS A 217 -7.12 -6.14 23.76
N HIS A 218 -5.83 -6.31 23.46
CA HIS A 218 -5.36 -7.45 22.70
C HIS A 218 -5.65 -8.72 23.51
N GLU A 219 -6.65 -9.52 23.12
CA GLU A 219 -7.15 -10.61 23.95
C GLU A 219 -6.12 -11.70 24.22
N THR A 220 -5.14 -11.87 23.33
CA THR A 220 -4.22 -13.01 23.39
C THR A 220 -2.86 -12.71 23.99
N GLY A 221 -2.45 -11.44 24.13
CA GLY A 221 -1.07 -11.07 24.54
C GLY A 221 0.05 -11.67 23.68
N LYS A 222 -0.27 -12.28 22.53
CA LYS A 222 0.65 -13.04 21.67
C LYS A 222 0.47 -12.67 20.22
N PHE A 223 1.54 -12.72 19.43
CA PHE A 223 1.42 -12.64 17.97
C PHE A 223 0.50 -13.75 17.47
N LEU A 224 -0.39 -13.40 16.53
CA LEU A 224 -1.14 -14.41 15.81
C LEU A 224 -0.16 -15.21 14.94
N PRO A 225 -0.21 -16.55 14.98
CA PRO A 225 0.72 -17.36 14.21
C PRO A 225 0.53 -17.13 12.72
N PHE A 226 1.64 -17.17 11.97
CA PHE A 226 1.61 -17.25 10.52
C PHE A 226 0.82 -18.50 10.12
N ASN A 227 -0.33 -18.31 9.50
CA ASN A 227 -1.22 -19.39 9.13
C ASN A 227 -1.11 -19.62 7.62
N ALA A 228 -0.15 -20.45 7.24
CA ALA A 228 0.02 -20.92 5.87
C ALA A 228 -0.54 -22.33 5.70
N ASP A 229 -1.13 -22.54 4.53
CA ASP A 229 -1.78 -23.80 4.17
C ASP A 229 -0.73 -24.81 3.69
N MET A 230 -0.39 -25.78 4.54
CA MET A 230 0.62 -26.80 4.26
C MET A 230 0.32 -27.62 3.01
N GLU A 231 -0.96 -27.78 2.64
CA GLU A 231 -1.35 -28.60 1.51
C GLU A 231 -0.94 -27.98 0.17
N LYS A 232 -0.67 -26.67 0.16
CA LYS A 232 -0.32 -25.91 -1.04
C LYS A 232 1.18 -25.83 -1.31
N PHE A 233 2.02 -26.33 -0.41
CA PHE A 233 3.47 -26.34 -0.58
C PHE A 233 3.93 -27.62 -1.27
N SER A 234 4.62 -27.47 -2.41
CA SER A 234 5.22 -28.59 -3.15
C SER A 234 6.33 -29.28 -2.35
N ASP A 235 7.08 -28.54 -1.55
CA ASP A 235 8.13 -29.05 -0.66
C ASP A 235 7.72 -28.86 0.82
N ARG A 236 7.21 -29.94 1.41
CA ARG A 236 6.82 -29.98 2.83
C ARG A 236 8.01 -29.80 3.78
N GLY A 237 9.21 -30.24 3.40
CA GLY A 237 10.42 -30.10 4.22
C GLY A 237 10.86 -28.64 4.29
N LYS A 238 10.88 -27.96 3.15
CA LYS A 238 11.15 -26.51 3.08
C LYS A 238 10.10 -25.71 3.84
N PHE A 239 8.82 -26.07 3.73
CA PHE A 239 7.76 -25.43 4.50
C PHE A 239 7.95 -25.58 6.01
N GLN A 240 8.21 -26.80 6.50
CA GLN A 240 8.41 -27.03 7.93
C GLN A 240 9.61 -26.25 8.47
N LYS A 241 10.69 -26.19 7.69
CA LYS A 241 11.87 -25.38 8.02
C LYS A 241 11.51 -23.90 8.12
N LEU A 242 10.85 -23.33 7.10
CA LEU A 242 10.45 -21.92 7.08
C LEU A 242 9.45 -21.58 8.20
N SER A 243 8.45 -22.44 8.41
CA SER A 243 7.46 -22.28 9.48
C SER A 243 8.12 -22.27 10.86
N LYS A 244 9.12 -23.13 11.06
CA LYS A 244 9.92 -23.16 12.29
C LYS A 244 10.76 -21.88 12.44
N GLU A 245 11.45 -21.44 11.38
CA GLU A 245 12.23 -20.20 11.38
C GLU A 245 11.37 -18.97 11.71
N ILE A 246 10.22 -18.83 11.04
CA ILE A 246 9.24 -17.77 11.32
C ILE A 246 8.73 -17.85 12.76
N SER A 247 8.42 -19.05 13.26
CA SER A 247 7.97 -19.25 14.64
C SER A 247 9.04 -18.89 15.67
N GLU A 248 10.31 -19.18 15.38
CA GLU A 248 11.45 -18.82 16.22
C GLU A 248 11.66 -17.30 16.26
N ILE A 249 11.55 -16.64 15.11
CA ILE A 249 11.53 -15.17 15.02
C ILE A 249 10.40 -14.62 15.90
N PHE A 250 9.16 -15.08 15.73
CA PHE A 250 8.04 -14.59 16.56
C PHE A 250 8.26 -14.82 18.05
N ARG A 251 8.78 -15.98 18.47
CA ARG A 251 9.11 -16.26 19.88
C ARG A 251 10.19 -15.34 20.43
N GLN A 252 11.21 -15.01 19.62
CA GLN A 252 12.26 -14.06 20.00
C GLN A 252 11.65 -12.69 20.33
N TYR A 253 10.67 -12.24 19.53
CA TYR A 253 10.01 -10.95 19.76
C TYR A 253 8.79 -11.02 20.68
N GLU A 254 8.26 -12.20 21.00
CA GLU A 254 7.05 -12.33 21.83
C GLU A 254 7.27 -11.68 23.20
N LYS A 255 8.43 -11.91 23.80
CA LYS A 255 8.81 -11.29 25.08
C LYS A 255 8.98 -9.77 24.95
N THR A 256 9.70 -9.30 23.94
CA THR A 256 9.87 -7.85 23.71
C THR A 256 8.51 -7.19 23.43
N TYR A 257 7.65 -7.86 22.69
CA TYR A 257 6.31 -7.38 22.39
C TYR A 257 5.44 -7.30 23.66
N SER A 258 5.45 -8.33 24.50
CA SER A 258 4.68 -8.37 25.74
C SER A 258 5.21 -7.42 26.81
N ASP A 259 6.53 -7.28 26.92
CA ASP A 259 7.18 -6.61 28.04
C ASP A 259 7.54 -5.16 27.72
N VAL A 260 7.64 -4.79 26.44
CA VAL A 260 8.00 -3.44 25.98
C VAL A 260 6.88 -2.81 25.16
N PHE A 261 6.51 -3.41 24.02
CA PHE A 261 5.57 -2.77 23.08
C PHE A 261 4.14 -2.65 23.61
N LEU A 262 3.59 -3.72 24.19
CA LEU A 262 2.23 -3.68 24.75
C LEU A 262 2.13 -2.67 25.92
N PRO A 263 3.06 -2.63 26.88
CA PRO A 263 3.11 -1.59 27.90
C PRO A 263 3.30 -0.19 27.33
N PHE A 264 4.15 -0.01 26.31
CA PHE A 264 4.35 1.26 25.62
C PHE A 264 3.06 1.79 24.98
N LEU A 265 2.41 0.98 24.13
CA LEU A 265 1.15 1.31 23.48
C LEU A 265 0.02 1.50 24.50
N GLY A 266 -0.02 0.64 25.53
CA GLY A 266 -0.92 0.76 26.66
C GLY A 266 -0.74 2.09 27.39
N SER A 267 0.49 2.53 27.60
CA SER A 267 0.82 3.79 28.26
C SER A 267 0.32 5.00 27.46
N PHE A 268 0.47 4.98 26.13
CA PHE A 268 -0.18 5.99 25.27
C PHE A 268 -1.69 5.96 25.39
N SER A 269 -2.29 4.76 25.40
CA SER A 269 -3.75 4.63 25.49
C SER A 269 -4.36 5.13 26.79
N GLN A 270 -3.61 5.03 27.88
CA GLN A 270 -4.06 5.41 29.21
C GLN A 270 -3.52 6.79 29.65
N GLY A 271 -2.70 7.45 28.83
CA GLY A 271 -2.06 8.72 29.19
C GLY A 271 -1.01 8.60 30.31
N VAL A 272 -0.34 7.45 30.44
CA VAL A 272 0.64 7.17 31.49
C VAL A 272 2.04 7.60 31.02
N VAL A 273 2.38 8.87 31.26
CA VAL A 273 3.63 9.49 30.78
C VAL A 273 4.89 8.72 31.19
N ASN A 274 4.97 8.29 32.45
CA ASN A 274 6.13 7.50 32.93
C ASN A 274 6.28 6.17 32.18
N GLY A 275 5.17 5.53 31.81
CA GLY A 275 5.19 4.29 31.04
C GLY A 275 5.66 4.52 29.60
N ILE A 276 5.30 5.65 28.99
CA ILE A 276 5.79 6.02 27.65
C ILE A 276 7.32 6.16 27.65
N VAL A 277 7.88 6.83 28.67
CA VAL A 277 9.33 7.02 28.78
C VAL A 277 10.04 5.69 29.11
N HIS A 278 9.48 4.91 30.04
CA HIS A 278 10.11 3.69 30.52
C HIS A 278 10.11 2.56 29.48
N PHE A 279 9.04 2.43 28.70
CA PHE A 279 8.90 1.37 27.69
C PHE A 279 9.21 1.85 26.27
N PHE A 280 9.83 3.03 26.11
CA PHE A 280 10.21 3.52 24.79
C PHE A 280 11.20 2.53 24.15
N PRO A 281 10.91 1.97 22.96
CA PRO A 281 11.81 1.02 22.32
C PRO A 281 13.10 1.74 21.87
N GLU A 282 14.24 1.35 22.43
CA GLU A 282 15.54 2.03 22.20
C GLU A 282 16.15 1.74 20.81
N ASP A 283 15.81 0.62 20.17
CA ASP A 283 16.33 0.25 18.85
C ASP A 283 15.20 -0.17 17.89
N SER A 284 14.62 0.81 17.19
CA SER A 284 13.64 0.56 16.13
C SER A 284 14.29 0.00 14.86
N SER A 285 15.59 0.22 14.68
CA SER A 285 16.38 -0.20 13.52
C SER A 285 16.59 -1.72 13.49
N GLU A 286 16.80 -2.36 14.64
CA GLU A 286 16.86 -3.83 14.72
C GLU A 286 15.54 -4.48 14.27
N ILE A 287 14.40 -3.86 14.59
CA ILE A 287 13.08 -4.36 14.22
C ILE A 287 12.77 -4.05 12.76
N GLU A 288 13.08 -2.85 12.29
CA GLU A 288 12.92 -2.47 10.88
C GLU A 288 13.72 -3.40 9.97
N ASN A 289 15.01 -3.62 10.27
CA ASN A 289 15.85 -4.53 9.52
C ASN A 289 15.28 -5.95 9.49
N LYS A 290 14.72 -6.44 10.59
CA LYS A 290 14.22 -7.82 10.68
C LYS A 290 12.82 -7.99 10.09
N VAL A 291 11.98 -6.96 10.14
CA VAL A 291 10.72 -6.94 9.39
C VAL A 291 11.03 -6.90 7.89
N CYS A 292 12.01 -6.08 7.47
CA CYS A 292 12.54 -6.09 6.11
C CYS A 292 13.07 -7.48 5.71
N ASP A 293 13.82 -8.16 6.57
CA ASP A 293 14.30 -9.52 6.30
C ASP A 293 13.13 -10.50 6.08
N ILE A 294 12.07 -10.45 6.89
CA ILE A 294 10.90 -11.33 6.74
C ILE A 294 10.18 -11.09 5.41
N PHE A 295 10.05 -9.83 4.98
CA PHE A 295 9.34 -9.48 3.74
C PHE A 295 10.21 -9.61 2.48
N ASN A 296 11.54 -9.46 2.59
CA ASN A 296 12.48 -9.55 1.46
C ASN A 296 13.07 -10.96 1.26
N SER A 297 12.92 -11.87 2.22
CA SER A 297 13.45 -13.25 2.12
C SER A 297 12.53 -14.22 1.34
N ASN A 298 11.61 -13.74 0.49
CA ASN A 298 10.69 -14.58 -0.29
C ASN A 298 10.55 -14.15 -1.75
#